data_AF-A0A3D1B6G7-F1
#
_entry.id   AF-A0A3D1B6G7-F1
#
_cell.length_a   1.000
_cell.length_b   1.000
_cell.length_c   1.000
_cell.angle_alpha   90.00
_cell.angle_beta   90.00
_cell.angle_gamma   90.00
#
_symmetry.space_group_name_H-M   'P 1'
#
loop_
_entity.id
_entity.type
_entity.pdbx_description
1 polymer ?
#
loop_
_entity_poly.entity_id
_entity_poly.type
_entity_poly.pdbx_seq_one_letter_code
_entity_poly.pdbx_strand_id
1 'polypeptide(L)' 'GAGPRASIALVRCARARALLRGGDFVVPDDVKGCALAVLRHRVRLSPELDIEGTSVDQLLQQLLEQIAAPRL' A
#
# COMPACT_ATOMS: atom_id res chain seq x y z
N GLY A 1 9.64 0.34 9.69
CA GLY A 1 9.08 0.11 8.34
C GLY A 1 8.32 -1.21 8.28
N ALA A 2 7.55 -1.46 7.22
CA ALA A 2 6.58 -2.56 7.17
C ALA A 2 7.18 -4.00 7.09
N GLY A 3 8.48 -4.10 6.80
CA GLY A 3 9.24 -5.36 6.77
C GLY A 3 8.93 -6.29 5.58
N PRO A 4 9.68 -7.40 5.42
CA PRO A 4 9.55 -8.31 4.27
C PRO A 4 8.19 -9.01 4.19
N ARG A 5 7.49 -9.16 5.31
CA ARG A 5 6.13 -9.74 5.31
C ARG A 5 5.11 -8.84 4.61
N ALA A 6 5.33 -7.52 4.60
CA ALA A 6 4.43 -6.59 3.92
C ALA A 6 4.55 -6.71 2.40
N SER A 7 5.76 -6.82 1.85
CA SER A 7 5.95 -6.99 0.40
C SER A 7 5.34 -8.30 -0.10
N ILE A 8 5.52 -9.41 0.63
CA ILE A 8 4.88 -10.69 0.33
C ILE A 8 3.35 -10.58 0.34
N ALA A 9 2.79 -9.91 1.35
CA ALA A 9 1.35 -9.70 1.47
C ALA A 9 0.80 -8.82 0.32
N LEU A 10 1.49 -7.73 -0.04
CA LEU A 10 1.12 -6.88 -1.17
C LEU A 10 1.04 -7.67 -2.48
N VAL A 11 2.05 -8.48 -2.79
CA VAL A 11 2.05 -9.30 -4.03
C VAL A 11 0.91 -10.31 -4.03
N ARG A 12 0.67 -10.99 -2.90
CA ARG A 12 -0.43 -11.97 -2.78
C ARG A 12 -1.80 -11.30 -2.95
N CYS A 13 -2.04 -10.19 -2.26
CA CYS A 13 -3.30 -9.46 -2.35
C CYS A 13 -3.51 -8.85 -3.74
N ALA A 14 -2.47 -8.31 -4.37
CA ALA A 14 -2.57 -7.76 -5.72
C ALA A 14 -2.91 -8.84 -6.77
N ARG A 15 -2.33 -10.04 -6.67
CA ARG A 15 -2.70 -11.19 -7.53
C ARG A 15 -4.15 -11.62 -7.31
N ALA A 16 -4.61 -11.70 -6.06
CA ALA A 16 -6.00 -12.03 -5.76
C ALA A 16 -6.95 -10.96 -6.32
N ARG A 17 -6.59 -9.68 -6.21
CA ARG A 17 -7.38 -8.55 -6.71
C ARG A 17 -7.45 -8.54 -8.25
N ALA A 18 -6.33 -8.82 -8.92
CA ALA A 18 -6.29 -8.99 -10.37
C ALA A 18 -7.24 -10.12 -10.83
N LEU A 19 -7.18 -11.27 -10.15
CA LEU A 19 -8.04 -12.41 -10.44
C LEU A 19 -9.53 -12.08 -10.23
N LEU A 20 -9.88 -11.44 -9.11
CA LEU A 20 -11.27 -11.04 -8.81
C LEU A 20 -11.81 -9.99 -9.79
N ARG A 21 -10.93 -9.18 -10.39
CA ARG A 21 -11.25 -8.23 -11.46
C ARG A 21 -11.35 -8.89 -12.84
N GLY A 22 -11.01 -10.17 -12.98
CA GLY A 22 -10.99 -10.91 -14.25
C GLY A 22 -9.78 -10.58 -15.13
N GLY A 23 -8.68 -10.08 -14.54
CA GLY A 23 -7.45 -9.76 -15.26
C GLY A 23 -6.42 -10.89 -15.21
N ASP A 24 -5.70 -11.09 -16.32
CA ASP A 24 -4.65 -12.12 -16.43
C ASP A 24 -3.33 -11.72 -15.78
N PHE A 25 -3.15 -10.43 -15.51
CA PHE A 25 -1.95 -9.87 -14.89
C PHE A 25 -2.26 -8.77 -13.89
N VAL A 26 -1.33 -8.57 -12.96
CA VAL A 26 -1.39 -7.52 -11.95
C VAL A 26 -1.10 -6.17 -12.61
N VAL A 27 -1.98 -5.19 -12.39
CA VAL A 27 -1.72 -3.79 -12.74
C VAL A 27 -1.37 -2.96 -11.50
N PRO A 28 -0.78 -1.76 -11.65
CA PRO A 28 -0.42 -0.91 -10.50
C PRO A 28 -1.58 -0.65 -9.53
N ASP A 29 -2.80 -0.50 -10.04
CA ASP A 29 -4.01 -0.27 -9.24
C ASP A 29 -4.38 -1.48 -8.34
N ASP A 30 -4.04 -2.70 -8.75
CA ASP A 30 -4.24 -3.88 -7.91
C ASP A 30 -3.30 -3.84 -6.69
N VAL A 31 -2.08 -3.31 -6.84
CA VAL A 31 -1.14 -3.11 -5.73
C VAL A 31 -1.57 -1.94 -4.85
N LYS A 32 -1.87 -0.78 -5.45
CA LYS A 32 -2.29 0.43 -4.70
C LYS A 32 -3.59 0.18 -3.93
N GLY A 33 -4.55 -0.54 -4.53
CA GLY A 33 -5.81 -0.89 -3.89
C GLY A 33 -5.68 -1.79 -2.65
N CYS A 34 -4.57 -2.52 -2.49
CA CYS A 34 -4.31 -3.35 -1.31
C CYS A 34 -3.38 -2.69 -0.29
N ALA A 35 -2.80 -1.53 -0.61
CA ALA A 35 -1.73 -0.93 0.16
C ALA A 35 -2.13 -0.58 1.60
N LEU A 36 -3.25 0.13 1.79
CA LEU A 36 -3.69 0.49 3.14
C LEU A 36 -4.04 -0.74 3.99
N ALA A 37 -4.74 -1.72 3.41
CA ALA A 37 -5.08 -2.95 4.13
C ALA A 37 -3.85 -3.71 4.63
N VAL A 38 -2.77 -3.72 3.83
CA VAL A 38 -1.52 -4.41 4.19
C VAL A 38 -0.64 -3.57 5.12
N LEU A 39 -0.55 -2.25 4.90
CA LEU A 39 0.49 -1.41 5.52
C LEU A 39 0.06 -0.72 6.81
N ARG A 40 -1.22 -0.35 6.98
CA ARG A 40 -1.67 0.57 8.06
C ARG A 40 -1.39 0.07 9.47
N HIS A 41 -1.39 -1.25 9.67
CA HIS A 41 -1.12 -1.89 10.95
C HIS A 41 0.35 -2.32 11.11
N ARG A 42 1.22 -1.96 10.16
CA ARG A 42 2.63 -2.41 10.09
C ARG A 42 3.64 -1.28 10.16
N VAL A 43 3.17 -0.03 10.18
CA VAL A 43 3.99 1.15 10.30
C VAL A 43 3.62 1.88 11.59
N ARG A 44 4.56 2.68 12.09
CA ARG A 44 4.34 3.58 13.20
C ARG A 44 4.73 4.98 12.74
N LEU A 45 3.99 5.96 13.21
CA LEU A 45 4.34 7.36 13.03
C LEU A 45 5.59 7.67 13.86
N SER A 46 6.35 8.66 13.43
CA SER A 46 7.31 9.29 14.31
C SER A 46 6.56 10.14 15.35
N PRO A 47 7.15 10.41 16.52
CA PRO A 47 6.50 11.20 17.56
C PRO A 47 6.02 12.58 17.06
N GLU A 48 6.77 13.20 16.15
CA GLU A 48 6.45 14.52 15.59
C GLU A 48 5.12 14.49 14.82
N LEU A 49 4.94 13.49 13.95
CA LEU A 49 3.71 13.35 13.16
C LEU A 49 2.49 12.96 14.00
N ASP A 50 2.71 12.22 15.10
CA ASP A 50 1.64 11.84 16.03
C ASP A 50 1.13 13.06 16.80
N ILE A 51 2.03 13.96 17.22
CA ILE A 51 1.69 15.24 17.89
C ILE A 51 0.93 16.17 16.94
N GLU A 52 1.29 16.20 15.65
CA GLU A 52 0.60 16.96 14.61
C GLU A 52 -0.81 16.41 14.27
N GLY A 53 -1.19 15.25 14.83
CA GLY A 53 -2.49 14.62 14.59
C GLY A 53 -2.63 13.97 13.21
N THR A 54 -1.50 13.70 12.53
CA THR A 54 -1.51 13.02 11.23
C THR A 54 -1.86 11.55 11.44
N SER A 55 -2.83 11.02 10.70
CA SER A 55 -3.14 9.58 10.76
C SER A 55 -2.22 8.75 9.87
N VAL A 56 -2.01 7.48 10.24
CA VAL A 56 -1.25 6.52 9.42
C VAL A 56 -1.86 6.38 8.02
N ASP A 57 -3.19 6.37 7.90
CA ASP A 57 -3.87 6.22 6.62
C ASP A 57 -3.63 7.44 5.71
N GLN A 58 -3.68 8.66 6.24
CA GLN A 58 -3.35 9.89 5.49
C GLN A 58 -1.91 9.86 4.98
N LEU A 59 -0.95 9.54 5.85
CA LEU A 59 0.46 9.48 5.47
C LEU A 59 0.70 8.42 4.38
N LEU A 60 0.10 7.24 4.51
CA LEU A 60 0.23 6.18 3.50
C LEU A 60 -0.40 6.58 2.17
N GLN A 61 -1.55 7.26 2.16
CA GLN A 61 -2.17 7.77 0.94
C GLN A 61 -1.25 8.77 0.23
N GLN A 62 -0.73 9.76 0.96
CA GLN A 62 0.21 10.76 0.41
C GLN A 62 1.45 10.10 -0.19
N LEU A 63 2.03 9.10 0.48
CA LEU A 63 3.17 8.36 -0.04
C LEU A 63 2.83 7.60 -1.33
N LEU A 64 1.65 6.97 -1.40
CA LEU A 64 1.22 6.21 -2.59
C LEU A 64 0.94 7.10 -3.81
N GLU A 65 0.54 8.35 -3.58
CA GLU A 65 0.34 9.37 -4.63
C GLU A 65 1.67 9.83 -5.23
N GLN A 66 2.72 9.94 -4.40
CA GLN A 66 4.07 10.34 -4.85
C GLN A 66 4.76 9.27 -5.71
N ILE A 67 4.35 8.01 -5.60
CA ILE A 67 4.92 6.92 -6.40
C ILE A 67 4.17 6.81 -7.73
N ALA A 68 4.85 7.25 -8.79
CA ALA A 68 4.40 7.08 -10.16
C ALA A 68 4.20 5.59 -10.49
N ALA A 69 3.11 5.27 -11.19
CA ALA A 69 2.94 3.94 -11.74
C ALA A 69 4.03 3.66 -12.81
N PRO A 70 4.53 2.42 -12.91
CA PRO A 70 5.43 2.03 -13.98
C PRO A 70 4.82 2.36 -15.34
N ARG A 71 5.59 2.99 -16.22
CA ARG A 71 5.25 3.20 -17.63
C ARG A 71 5.84 2.04 -18.44
N LEU A 72 5.05 1.47 -19.35
CA LEU A 72 5.51 0.50 -20.35
C LEU A 72 6.32 1.20 -21.43
#